data_AF-A0A1H4XVY3-F1
#
_entry.id   AF-A0A1H4XVY3-F1
#
_cell.length_a   1.000
_cell.length_b   1.000
_cell.length_c   1.000
_cell.angle_alpha   90.00
_cell.angle_beta   90.00
_cell.angle_gamma   90.00
#
_symmetry.space_group_name_H-M   'P 1'
#
loop_
_entity.id
_entity.type
_entity.pdbx_description
1 polymer ?
#
loop_
_entity_poly.entity_id
_entity_poly.type
_entity_poly.pdbx_seq_one_letter_code
_entity_poly.pdbx_strand_id
1 'polypeptide(L)'
;MKTIAAIGVTFLALVANAYGQNYTNASIANIFVSNDEKRGMPTSDARIEQVNSMLGRVTEQCHNNLSAGQEAENIGNMVIFVRQKLDAANIPITHYELLDVLYSTLADGRSNWDCAAVLSVYLTTRTADKAMTHIAAYKTVQGLRDTGMIGLKSS
;
A
#
# COMPACT_ATOMS: atom_id res chain seq x y z
N MET A 1 5.97 -57.86 23.85
CA MET A 1 6.91 -56.71 23.79
C MET A 1 6.59 -55.88 22.57
N LYS A 2 6.22 -54.61 22.76
CA LYS A 2 6.62 -53.45 21.95
C LYS A 2 5.96 -52.21 22.57
N THR A 3 6.69 -51.64 23.51
CA THR A 3 6.44 -50.33 24.12
C THR A 3 6.56 -49.28 23.02
N ILE A 4 5.49 -48.53 22.74
CA ILE A 4 5.56 -47.36 21.87
C ILE A 4 5.91 -46.17 22.75
N ALA A 5 7.08 -45.60 22.51
CA ALA A 5 7.63 -44.47 23.22
C ALA A 5 6.76 -43.22 22.99
N ALA A 6 6.31 -42.59 24.08
CA ALA A 6 5.73 -41.27 24.08
C ALA A 6 6.83 -40.24 23.75
N ILE A 7 6.77 -39.67 22.55
CA ILE A 7 7.57 -38.49 22.20
C ILE A 7 6.74 -37.28 22.60
N GLY A 8 7.08 -36.73 23.77
CA GLY A 8 6.59 -35.43 24.20
C GLY A 8 7.12 -34.34 23.27
N VAL A 9 6.23 -33.73 22.51
CA VAL A 9 6.52 -32.48 21.82
C VAL A 9 6.12 -31.35 22.75
N THR A 10 7.12 -30.83 23.47
CA THR A 10 7.05 -29.57 24.19
C THR A 10 6.73 -28.48 23.17
N PHE A 11 5.47 -28.04 23.13
CA PHE A 11 5.08 -26.84 22.41
C PHE A 11 5.72 -25.64 23.12
N LEU A 12 6.88 -25.23 22.62
CA LEU A 12 7.50 -23.95 22.95
C LEU A 12 6.51 -22.85 22.55
N ALA A 13 5.90 -22.23 23.55
CA ALA A 13 5.17 -20.99 23.40
C ALA A 13 6.13 -19.94 22.82
N LEU A 14 6.03 -19.72 21.51
CA LEU A 14 6.54 -18.51 20.87
C LEU A 14 5.73 -17.35 21.43
N VAL A 15 6.21 -16.80 22.55
CA VAL A 15 5.84 -15.46 23.01
C VAL A 15 6.37 -14.52 21.94
N ALA A 16 5.53 -14.24 20.94
CA ALA A 16 5.78 -13.16 20.00
C ALA A 16 5.70 -11.88 20.81
N ASN A 17 6.86 -11.36 21.23
CA ASN A 17 7.02 -9.97 21.62
C ASN A 17 6.79 -9.11 20.37
N ALA A 18 5.52 -8.97 19.97
CA ALA A 18 5.09 -7.88 19.11
C ALA A 18 5.13 -6.61 19.95
N TYR A 19 6.32 -6.06 20.15
CA TYR A 19 6.43 -4.63 20.44
C TYR A 19 5.73 -3.93 19.27
N GLY A 20 4.56 -3.37 19.56
CA GLY A 20 3.77 -2.60 18.61
C GLY A 20 4.62 -1.47 18.05
N GLN A 21 5.24 -1.72 16.91
CA GLN A 21 5.88 -0.67 16.12
C GLN A 21 4.72 0.16 15.56
N ASN A 22 4.46 1.32 16.15
CA ASN A 22 3.56 2.29 15.56
C ASN A 22 4.24 2.79 14.27
N TYR A 23 3.76 2.32 13.12
CA TYR A 23 4.24 2.80 11.83
C TYR A 23 3.78 4.25 11.65
N THR A 24 4.73 5.15 11.38
CA THR A 24 4.48 6.55 11.09
C THR A 24 4.63 6.80 9.60
N ASN A 25 4.14 7.93 9.10
CA ASN A 25 4.37 8.33 7.71
C ASN A 25 5.85 8.35 7.34
N ALA A 26 6.71 8.81 8.26
CA ALA A 26 8.15 8.82 8.06
C ALA A 26 8.74 7.41 7.98
N SER A 27 8.29 6.47 8.83
CA SER A 27 8.81 5.09 8.76
C SER A 27 8.35 4.37 7.50
N ILE A 28 7.10 4.56 7.07
CA ILE A 28 6.58 4.01 5.80
C ILE A 28 7.29 4.64 4.59
N ALA A 29 7.56 5.95 4.61
CA ALA A 29 8.31 6.63 3.55
C ALA A 29 9.70 6.02 3.36
N ASN A 30 10.43 5.79 4.46
CA ASN A 30 11.73 5.13 4.43
C ASN A 30 11.64 3.71 3.86
N ILE A 31 10.61 2.94 4.25
CA ILE A 31 10.38 1.58 3.72
C ILE A 31 10.16 1.63 2.20
N PHE A 32 9.32 2.55 1.71
CA PHE A 32 9.03 2.69 0.29
C PHE A 32 10.27 3.07 -0.51
N VAL A 33 10.98 4.12 -0.07
CA VAL A 33 12.19 4.58 -0.76
C VAL A 33 13.28 3.50 -0.75
N SER A 34 13.55 2.86 0.38
CA SER A 34 14.54 1.77 0.47
C SER A 34 14.19 0.57 -0.43
N ASN A 35 12.90 0.26 -0.57
CA ASN A 35 12.48 -0.83 -1.46
C ASN A 35 12.53 -0.44 -2.94
N ASP A 36 12.24 0.81 -3.27
CA ASP A 36 12.38 1.34 -4.63
C ASP A 36 13.87 1.46 -5.03
N GLU A 37 14.77 1.76 -4.08
CA GLU A 37 16.22 1.80 -4.29
C GLU A 37 16.81 0.47 -4.75
N LYS A 38 16.37 -0.63 -4.12
CA LYS A 38 16.74 -1.99 -4.51
C LYS A 38 16.33 -2.33 -5.96
N ARG A 39 15.54 -1.48 -6.61
CA ARG A 39 15.07 -1.58 -7.99
C ARG A 39 15.68 -0.53 -8.92
N GLY A 40 16.70 0.19 -8.46
CA GLY A 40 17.45 1.16 -9.26
C GLY A 40 16.88 2.58 -9.21
N MET A 41 15.91 2.87 -8.32
CA MET A 41 15.46 4.25 -8.12
C MET A 41 16.46 4.99 -7.21
N PRO A 42 16.80 6.25 -7.51
CA PRO A 42 17.70 7.01 -6.65
C PRO A 42 17.04 7.32 -5.30
N THR A 43 17.79 7.13 -4.22
CA THR A 43 17.43 7.58 -2.87
C THR A 43 18.04 8.96 -2.60
N SER A 44 17.24 9.87 -2.06
CA SER A 44 17.69 11.16 -1.54
C SER A 44 16.76 11.63 -0.42
N ASP A 45 17.24 12.53 0.44
CA ASP A 45 16.42 13.11 1.51
C ASP A 45 15.17 13.80 0.94
N ALA A 46 15.33 14.54 -0.16
CA ALA A 46 14.21 15.16 -0.87
C ALA A 46 13.15 14.14 -1.35
N ARG A 47 13.58 12.94 -1.77
CA ARG A 47 12.67 11.88 -2.18
C ARG A 47 11.91 11.30 -0.98
N ILE A 48 12.58 11.12 0.15
CA ILE A 48 11.95 10.66 1.39
C ILE A 48 10.94 11.69 1.90
N GLU A 49 11.31 12.98 1.91
CA GLU A 49 10.42 14.08 2.27
C GLU A 49 9.20 14.15 1.36
N GLN A 50 9.39 13.98 0.06
CA GLN A 50 8.30 13.95 -0.91
C GLN A 50 7.33 12.80 -0.61
N VAL A 51 7.84 11.57 -0.44
CA VAL A 51 7.01 10.39 -0.11
C VAL A 51 6.30 10.58 1.23
N ASN A 52 6.98 11.13 2.23
CA ASN A 52 6.40 11.43 3.54
C ASN A 52 5.26 12.45 3.45
N SER A 53 5.41 13.51 2.65
CA SER A 53 4.36 14.51 2.41
C SER A 53 3.16 13.89 1.71
N MET A 54 3.38 13.04 0.70
CA MET A 54 2.31 12.33 0.00
C MET A 54 1.57 11.37 0.96
N LEU A 55 2.31 10.63 1.78
CA LEU A 55 1.73 9.76 2.82
C LEU A 55 0.87 10.55 3.80
N GLY A 56 1.32 11.74 4.25
CA GLY A 56 0.54 12.64 5.09
C GLY A 56 -0.88 12.84 4.57
N ARG A 57 -1.00 13.35 3.34
CA ARG A 57 -2.31 13.54 2.70
C ARG A 57 -3.09 12.24 2.58
N VAL A 58 -2.45 11.19 2.06
CA VAL A 58 -3.12 9.92 1.81
C VAL A 58 -3.65 9.31 3.11
N THR A 59 -2.91 9.39 4.22
CA THR A 59 -3.37 8.94 5.54
C THR A 59 -4.52 9.76 6.09
N GLU A 60 -4.55 11.06 5.86
CA GLU A 60 -5.63 11.95 6.32
C GLU A 60 -6.92 11.75 5.52
N GLN A 61 -6.81 11.36 4.25
CA GLN A 61 -7.94 11.37 3.33
C GLN A 61 -8.51 9.99 3.03
N CYS A 62 -7.73 8.92 3.18
CA CYS A 62 -8.22 7.56 3.00
C CYS A 62 -9.00 7.06 4.22
N HIS A 63 -9.98 6.19 3.98
CA HIS A 63 -10.61 5.40 5.02
C HIS A 63 -9.59 4.46 5.68
N ASN A 64 -9.55 4.46 7.02
CA ASN A 64 -8.71 3.56 7.80
C ASN A 64 -9.48 2.28 8.15
N ASN A 65 -8.99 1.12 7.69
CA ASN A 65 -9.57 -0.19 8.02
C ASN A 65 -8.94 -0.83 9.27
N LEU A 66 -7.92 -0.18 9.86
CA LEU A 66 -7.24 -0.63 11.07
C LEU A 66 -7.72 0.19 12.29
N SER A 67 -7.11 -0.05 13.44
CA SER A 67 -7.40 0.75 14.64
C SER A 67 -6.98 2.21 14.42
N ALA A 68 -7.64 3.13 15.11
CA ALA A 68 -7.25 4.53 15.13
C ALA A 68 -5.77 4.68 15.54
N GLY A 69 -5.02 5.49 14.82
CA GLY A 69 -3.56 5.64 14.99
C GLY A 69 -2.72 4.69 14.13
N GLN A 70 -3.34 3.82 13.34
CA GLN A 70 -2.66 2.91 12.39
C GLN A 70 -2.88 3.32 10.92
N GLU A 71 -3.22 4.57 10.65
CA GLU A 71 -3.54 5.07 9.31
C GLU A 71 -2.35 4.87 8.34
N ALA A 72 -1.14 5.21 8.78
CA ALA A 72 0.07 5.03 7.98
C ALA A 72 0.34 3.56 7.65
N GLU A 73 0.14 2.67 8.62
CA GLU A 73 0.26 1.22 8.43
C GLU A 73 -0.76 0.70 7.41
N ASN A 74 -2.02 1.16 7.50
CA ASN A 74 -3.08 0.80 6.57
C ASN A 74 -2.70 1.19 5.12
N ILE A 75 -2.20 2.41 4.90
CA ILE A 75 -1.72 2.85 3.58
C ILE A 75 -0.51 2.02 3.13
N GLY A 76 0.47 1.84 4.02
CA GLY A 76 1.65 1.02 3.78
C GLY A 76 1.30 -0.36 3.25
N ASN A 77 0.41 -1.06 3.94
CA ASN A 77 -0.03 -2.40 3.60
C ASN A 77 -0.76 -2.45 2.24
N MET A 78 -1.65 -1.51 1.95
CA MET A 78 -2.35 -1.46 0.66
C MET A 78 -1.39 -1.26 -0.52
N VAL A 79 -0.47 -0.30 -0.41
CA VAL A 79 0.49 0.01 -1.48
C VAL A 79 1.45 -1.16 -1.70
N ILE A 80 2.00 -1.74 -0.62
CA ILE A 80 2.89 -2.92 -0.69
C ILE A 80 2.18 -4.09 -1.36
N PHE A 81 0.93 -4.37 -0.94
CA PHE A 81 0.15 -5.47 -1.50
C PHE A 81 -0.07 -5.30 -3.01
N VAL A 82 -0.50 -4.12 -3.44
CA VAL A 82 -0.77 -3.84 -4.87
C VAL A 82 0.50 -3.90 -5.70
N ARG A 83 1.62 -3.36 -5.18
CA ARG A 83 2.94 -3.52 -5.80
C ARG A 83 3.28 -4.99 -5.99
N GLN A 84 3.18 -5.80 -4.95
CA GLN A 84 3.50 -7.23 -5.03
C GLN A 84 2.66 -7.96 -6.08
N LYS A 85 1.38 -7.60 -6.24
CA LYS A 85 0.52 -8.16 -7.29
C LYS A 85 0.95 -7.73 -8.69
N LEU A 86 1.36 -6.48 -8.88
CA LEU A 86 1.86 -5.98 -10.17
C LEU A 86 3.20 -6.64 -10.54
N ASP A 87 4.09 -6.84 -9.58
CA ASP A 87 5.33 -7.58 -9.81
C ASP A 87 5.08 -9.04 -10.19
N ALA A 88 4.14 -9.71 -9.53
CA ALA A 88 3.76 -11.08 -9.91
C ALA A 88 3.20 -11.15 -11.34
N ALA A 89 2.66 -10.05 -11.86
CA ALA A 89 2.21 -9.92 -13.25
C ALA A 89 3.32 -9.50 -14.24
N ASN A 90 4.56 -9.30 -13.77
CA ASN A 90 5.71 -8.73 -14.49
C ASN A 90 5.48 -7.28 -14.96
N ILE A 91 4.78 -6.49 -14.15
CA ILE A 91 4.50 -5.09 -14.44
C ILE A 91 5.38 -4.22 -13.53
N PRO A 92 6.41 -3.54 -14.07
CA PRO A 92 7.28 -2.70 -13.24
C PRO A 92 6.50 -1.49 -12.73
N ILE A 93 6.57 -1.29 -11.42
CA ILE A 93 6.03 -0.13 -10.72
C ILE A 93 6.82 0.07 -9.41
N THR A 94 6.88 1.30 -8.94
CA THR A 94 7.45 1.69 -7.65
C THR A 94 6.37 1.95 -6.61
N HIS A 95 6.72 1.95 -5.33
CA HIS A 95 5.77 2.34 -4.27
C HIS A 95 5.41 3.82 -4.41
N TYR A 96 6.38 4.65 -4.80
CA TYR A 96 6.14 6.06 -5.13
C TYR A 96 5.04 6.24 -6.20
N GLU A 97 5.11 5.52 -7.32
CA GLU A 97 4.11 5.67 -8.40
C GLU A 97 2.71 5.25 -7.96
N LEU A 98 2.59 4.21 -7.12
CA LEU A 98 1.30 3.82 -6.55
C LEU A 98 0.78 4.84 -5.54
N LEU A 99 1.68 5.43 -4.76
CA LEU A 99 1.32 6.51 -3.85
C LEU A 99 0.91 7.77 -4.61
N ASP A 100 1.52 8.05 -5.77
CA ASP A 100 1.16 9.16 -6.65
C ASP A 100 -0.25 9.02 -7.23
N VAL A 101 -0.64 7.79 -7.60
CA VAL A 101 -2.02 7.48 -8.00
C VAL A 101 -3.00 7.87 -6.90
N LEU A 102 -2.73 7.47 -5.66
CA LEU A 102 -3.57 7.86 -4.52
C LEU A 102 -3.54 9.38 -4.31
N TYR A 103 -2.36 9.95 -4.09
CA TYR A 103 -2.16 11.37 -3.80
C TYR A 103 -2.87 12.30 -4.80
N SER A 104 -2.80 11.96 -6.09
CA SER A 104 -3.41 12.75 -7.15
C SER A 104 -4.90 12.48 -7.33
N THR A 105 -5.38 11.28 -7.02
CA THR A 105 -6.83 10.98 -7.02
C THR A 105 -7.55 11.80 -5.94
N LEU A 106 -6.93 11.95 -4.78
CA LEU A 106 -7.46 12.60 -3.58
C LEU A 106 -7.30 14.14 -3.58
N ALA A 107 -6.90 14.74 -4.70
CA ALA A 107 -6.62 16.18 -4.79
C ALA A 107 -7.83 17.10 -4.53
N ASP A 108 -9.04 16.55 -4.40
CA ASP A 108 -10.26 17.29 -4.08
C ASP A 108 -10.41 17.66 -2.58
N GLY A 109 -9.52 17.16 -1.73
CA GLY A 109 -9.46 17.50 -0.31
C GLY A 109 -10.48 16.78 0.57
N ARG A 110 -11.31 15.88 0.01
CA ARG A 110 -12.29 15.14 0.78
C ARG A 110 -11.62 14.02 1.59
N SER A 111 -12.23 13.67 2.72
CA SER A 111 -11.78 12.57 3.57
C SER A 111 -12.68 11.35 3.43
N ASN A 112 -12.24 10.22 3.99
CA ASN A 112 -12.93 8.93 3.97
C ASN A 112 -13.01 8.29 2.57
N TRP A 113 -12.00 8.50 1.73
CA TRP A 113 -11.89 7.86 0.41
C TRP A 113 -11.66 6.35 0.49
N ASP A 114 -12.29 5.58 -0.40
CA ASP A 114 -11.98 4.16 -0.56
C ASP A 114 -10.69 3.97 -1.39
N CYS A 115 -9.54 4.18 -0.75
CA CYS A 115 -8.23 4.06 -1.40
C CYS A 115 -7.89 2.63 -1.82
N ALA A 116 -8.53 1.63 -1.21
CA ALA A 116 -8.42 0.24 -1.66
C ALA A 116 -9.12 0.07 -3.02
N ALA A 117 -10.31 0.65 -3.22
CA ALA A 117 -10.99 0.65 -4.51
C ALA A 117 -10.16 1.37 -5.59
N VAL A 118 -9.57 2.53 -5.26
CA VAL A 118 -8.67 3.26 -6.18
C VAL A 118 -7.51 2.37 -6.65
N LEU A 119 -6.79 1.76 -5.71
CA LEU A 119 -5.66 0.88 -6.05
C LEU A 119 -6.12 -0.41 -6.74
N SER A 120 -7.31 -0.94 -6.43
CA SER A 120 -7.86 -2.10 -7.11
C SER A 120 -8.17 -1.81 -8.57
N VAL A 121 -8.76 -0.65 -8.88
CA VAL A 121 -8.98 -0.23 -10.28
C VAL A 121 -7.65 -0.10 -11.02
N TYR A 122 -6.65 0.53 -10.39
CA TYR A 122 -5.31 0.65 -10.97
C TYR A 122 -4.69 -0.74 -11.23
N LEU A 123 -4.75 -1.65 -10.26
CA LEU A 123 -4.26 -3.02 -10.40
C LEU A 123 -4.97 -3.77 -11.53
N THR A 124 -6.30 -3.76 -11.55
CA THR A 124 -7.11 -4.46 -12.55
C THR A 124 -6.84 -3.93 -13.95
N THR A 125 -6.79 -2.61 -14.15
CA THR A 125 -6.52 -2.03 -15.47
C THR A 125 -5.13 -2.38 -15.99
N ARG A 126 -4.11 -2.31 -15.13
CA ARG A 126 -2.72 -2.67 -15.47
C ARG A 126 -2.56 -4.16 -15.75
N THR A 127 -3.30 -5.03 -15.06
CA THR A 127 -3.17 -6.48 -15.21
C THR A 127 -4.02 -7.06 -16.33
N ALA A 128 -5.16 -6.43 -16.66
CA ALA A 128 -6.03 -6.83 -17.77
C ALA A 128 -5.38 -6.56 -19.13
N ASP A 129 -4.65 -5.45 -19.26
CA ASP A 129 -3.85 -5.11 -20.43
C ASP A 129 -2.42 -4.76 -20.01
N LYS A 130 -1.49 -5.69 -20.26
CA LYS A 130 -0.08 -5.47 -19.90
C LYS A 130 0.61 -4.37 -20.71
N ALA A 131 0.04 -3.95 -21.84
CA ALA A 131 0.52 -2.79 -22.60
C ALA A 131 0.02 -1.46 -22.00
N MET A 132 -0.94 -1.49 -21.07
CA MET A 132 -1.48 -0.32 -20.39
C MET A 132 -0.36 0.43 -19.64
N THR A 133 -0.11 1.66 -20.07
CA THR A 133 0.89 2.53 -19.43
C THR A 133 0.41 3.02 -18.06
N HIS A 134 1.32 3.59 -17.28
CA HIS A 134 1.00 4.08 -15.93
C HIS A 134 0.00 5.23 -16.02
N ILE A 135 0.27 6.15 -16.95
CA ILE A 135 -0.57 7.30 -17.26
C ILE A 135 -1.97 6.86 -17.73
N ALA A 136 -2.08 5.82 -18.57
CA ALA A 136 -3.38 5.36 -19.06
C ALA A 136 -4.22 4.70 -17.96
N ALA A 137 -3.61 3.87 -17.11
CA ALA A 137 -4.27 3.31 -15.94
C ALA A 137 -4.71 4.41 -14.95
N TYR A 138 -3.83 5.38 -14.69
CA TYR A 138 -4.15 6.55 -13.86
C TYR A 138 -5.32 7.36 -14.42
N LYS A 139 -5.36 7.64 -15.72
CA LYS A 139 -6.50 8.32 -16.36
C LYS A 139 -7.80 7.54 -16.22
N THR A 140 -7.73 6.21 -16.21
CA THR A 140 -8.91 5.36 -15.98
C THR A 140 -9.43 5.53 -14.55
N VAL A 141 -8.54 5.53 -13.56
CA VAL A 141 -8.88 5.85 -12.17
C VAL A 141 -9.53 7.23 -12.06
N GLN A 142 -8.93 8.26 -12.67
CA GLN A 142 -9.50 9.62 -12.67
C GLN A 142 -10.89 9.68 -13.31
N GLY A 143 -11.09 9.03 -14.46
CA GLY A 143 -12.40 9.00 -15.11
C GLY A 143 -13.48 8.33 -14.25
N LEU A 144 -13.13 7.25 -13.54
CA LEU A 144 -14.04 6.59 -12.60
C LEU A 144 -14.33 7.45 -11.37
N ARG A 145 -13.34 8.20 -10.88
CA ARG A 145 -13.51 9.18 -9.81
C ARG A 145 -14.49 10.29 -10.24
N ASP A 146 -14.27 10.87 -11.41
CA ASP A 146 -15.03 12.01 -11.92
C ASP A 146 -16.49 11.63 -12.24
N THR A 147 -16.75 10.37 -12.56
CA THR A 147 -18.09 9.82 -12.75
C THR A 147 -18.74 9.31 -11.45
N GLY A 148 -18.03 9.35 -10.33
CA GLY A 148 -18.51 8.87 -9.02
C GLY A 148 -18.59 7.35 -8.89
N MET A 149 -18.03 6.59 -9.83
CA MET A 149 -17.98 5.12 -9.78
C MET A 149 -17.00 4.59 -8.73
N ILE A 150 -15.97 5.39 -8.40
CA ILE A 150 -15.13 5.22 -7.21
C ILE A 150 -15.18 6.51 -6.40
N GLY A 151 -15.15 6.40 -5.07
CA GLY A 151 -15.52 7.51 -4.21
C GLY A 151 -15.21 7.28 -2.74
N LEU A 152 -15.97 7.98 -1.91
CA LEU A 152 -15.90 7.82 -0.46
C LEU A 152 -16.44 6.45 -0.05
N LYS A 153 -15.89 5.90 1.04
CA LYS A 153 -16.43 4.70 1.67
C LYS A 153 -17.81 5.03 2.26
N SER A 154 -18.85 4.32 1.82
CA SER A 154 -20.18 4.43 2.43
C SER A 154 -20.12 3.94 3.88
N SER A 155 -20.71 4.73 4.80
CA SER A 155 -20.82 4.40 6.22
C SER A 155 -21.75 3.22 6.48
#